data_AF-A0A0G0KTK0-F1
#
_entry.id   AF-A0A0G0KTK0-F1
#
_cell.length_a   1.000
_cell.length_b   1.000
_cell.length_c   1.000
_cell.angle_alpha   90.00
_cell.angle_beta   90.00
_cell.angle_gamma   90.00
#
_symmetry.space_group_name_H-M   'P 1'
#
loop_
_entity.id
_entity.type
_entity.pdbx_description
1 polymer ?
#
loop_
_entity_poly.entity_id
_entity_poly.type
_entity_poly.pdbx_seq_one_letter_code
_entity_poly.pdbx_strand_id
1 'polypeptide(L)'
;MNIFQTKSSKLHGTNYKEIVKHAKAEFAIVEHKSKRKPYIRSAYFNKQKVFFDFFWMHLFQKREPDLAVPEAQKSVIRDTPWGKMTYLDYKKRIEFGKVEYDYIDKYCKEKPIDWTASVWDVPSLKFILNYNVPFIKIPSAKLTDVELLTEAAKSGVPLVVSTGMSTMEEAQEAITKLNGSIVKTNCEL
;
A
#
# COMPACT_ATOMS: atom_id res chain seq x y z
N MET A 1 -3.75 20.21 12.30
CA MET A 1 -3.42 18.78 12.09
C MET A 1 -3.12 18.16 13.45
N ASN A 2 -4.00 17.32 13.99
CA ASN A 2 -3.76 16.68 15.29
C ASN A 2 -2.78 15.53 15.11
N ILE A 3 -1.52 15.76 15.51
CA ILE A 3 -0.48 14.72 15.50
C ILE A 3 -0.84 13.73 16.61
N PHE A 4 -1.05 12.45 16.26
CA PHE A 4 -1.26 11.39 17.23
C PHE A 4 -0.01 11.27 18.10
N GLN A 5 -0.10 11.68 19.36
CA GLN A 5 0.98 11.51 20.33
C GLN A 5 0.99 10.05 20.80
N THR A 6 2.06 9.32 20.50
CA THR A 6 2.31 8.02 21.12
C THR A 6 2.84 8.23 22.54
N LYS A 7 2.59 7.27 23.44
CA LYS A 7 3.20 7.28 24.79
C LYS A 7 4.67 6.85 24.77
N SER A 8 5.22 6.53 23.60
CA SER A 8 6.63 6.13 23.47
C SER A 8 7.53 7.36 23.50
N SER A 9 8.64 7.24 24.22
CA SER A 9 9.70 8.25 24.19
C SER A 9 10.19 8.46 22.75
N LYS A 10 10.56 9.69 22.39
CA LYS A 10 11.22 9.93 21.10
C LYS A 10 12.54 9.17 21.08
N LEU A 11 12.76 8.34 20.07
CA LEU A 11 14.04 7.68 19.85
C LEU A 11 15.02 8.69 19.23
N HIS A 12 16.23 8.74 19.78
CA HIS A 12 17.31 9.62 19.32
C HIS A 12 18.39 8.75 18.67
N GLY A 13 19.04 9.27 17.63
CA GLY A 13 20.12 8.57 16.93
C GLY A 13 20.73 9.44 15.84
N THR A 14 21.94 9.08 15.41
CA THR A 14 22.71 9.83 14.41
C THR A 14 22.37 9.44 12.96
N ASN A 15 21.78 8.26 12.78
CA ASN A 15 21.37 7.75 11.47
C ASN A 15 20.23 6.72 11.58
N TYR A 16 19.60 6.42 10.44
CA TYR A 16 18.46 5.51 10.36
C TYR A 16 18.73 4.11 10.93
N LYS A 17 19.89 3.52 10.61
CA LYS A 17 20.23 2.15 11.06
C LYS A 17 20.26 2.05 12.57
N GLU A 18 20.76 3.08 13.24
CA GLU A 18 20.79 3.18 14.70
C GLU A 18 19.36 3.29 15.29
N ILE A 19 18.54 4.19 14.74
CA ILE A 19 17.18 4.44 15.22
C ILE A 19 16.30 3.20 15.03
N VAL A 20 16.37 2.53 13.87
CA VAL A 20 15.58 1.32 13.58
C VAL A 20 15.94 0.18 14.51
N LYS A 21 17.22 0.02 14.87
CA LYS A 21 17.63 -1.03 15.81
C LYS A 21 16.95 -0.83 17.17
N HIS A 22 16.91 0.40 17.68
CA HIS A 22 16.23 0.73 18.92
C HIS A 22 14.71 0.58 18.80
N ALA A 23 14.12 1.06 17.69
CA ALA A 23 12.68 0.94 17.44
C ALA A 23 12.23 -0.53 17.37
N LYS A 24 12.98 -1.39 16.66
CA LYS A 24 12.70 -2.83 16.58
C LYS A 24 12.84 -3.51 17.93
N ALA A 25 13.81 -3.12 18.76
CA ALA A 25 13.96 -3.66 20.11
C ALA A 25 12.77 -3.29 21.02
N GLU A 26 12.34 -2.03 21.02
CA GLU A 26 11.15 -1.62 21.77
C GLU A 26 9.89 -2.31 21.25
N PHE A 27 9.73 -2.39 19.92
CA PHE A 27 8.62 -3.10 19.30
C PHE A 27 8.57 -4.57 19.73
N ALA A 28 9.70 -5.28 19.71
CA ALA A 28 9.77 -6.68 20.15
C ALA A 28 9.38 -6.86 21.63
N ILE A 29 9.79 -5.93 22.51
CA ILE A 29 9.38 -5.96 23.93
C ILE A 29 7.87 -5.77 24.07
N VAL A 30 7.30 -4.81 23.32
CA VAL A 30 5.86 -4.54 23.33
C VAL A 30 5.09 -5.73 22.76
N GLU A 31 5.55 -6.30 21.65
CA GLU A 31 4.98 -7.47 20.99
C GLU A 31 4.99 -8.69 21.91
N HIS A 32 6.11 -9.02 22.55
CA HIS A 32 6.20 -10.14 23.49
C HIS A 32 5.30 -9.98 24.72
N LYS A 33 5.16 -8.76 25.26
CA LYS A 33 4.27 -8.48 26.40
C LYS A 33 2.80 -8.42 26.00
N SER A 34 2.53 -8.14 24.73
CA SER A 34 1.20 -8.01 24.18
C SER A 34 0.74 -9.33 23.57
N LYS A 35 -0.20 -10.03 24.23
CA LYS A 35 -0.98 -11.09 23.54
C LYS A 35 -1.85 -10.54 22.39
N ARG A 36 -1.81 -9.23 22.12
CA ARG A 36 -2.61 -8.54 21.11
C ARG A 36 -1.72 -8.20 19.92
N LYS A 37 -2.15 -8.62 18.73
CA LYS A 37 -1.50 -8.19 17.49
C LYS A 37 -1.55 -6.66 17.34
N PRO A 38 -0.51 -6.03 16.78
CA PRO A 38 -0.50 -4.60 16.54
C PRO A 38 -1.62 -4.21 15.58
N TYR A 39 -2.34 -3.14 15.92
CA TYR A 39 -3.38 -2.57 15.08
C TYR A 39 -3.40 -1.05 15.22
N ILE A 40 -3.87 -0.36 14.18
CA ILE A 40 -4.24 1.06 14.31
C ILE A 40 -5.75 1.20 14.41
N ARG A 41 -6.19 2.27 15.08
CA ARG A 41 -7.55 2.78 14.96
C ARG A 41 -7.46 4.10 14.22
N SER A 42 -8.01 4.16 13.03
CA SER A 42 -8.03 5.37 12.21
C SER A 42 -9.40 6.01 12.26
N ALA A 43 -9.47 7.34 12.31
CA ALA A 43 -10.73 8.06 12.08
C ALA A 43 -11.32 7.72 10.70
N TYR A 44 -10.46 7.39 9.73
CA TYR A 44 -10.82 6.97 8.37
C TYR A 44 -11.40 5.55 8.30
N PHE A 45 -11.21 4.73 9.33
CA PHE A 45 -11.75 3.36 9.42
C PHE A 45 -12.83 3.26 10.51
N ASN A 46 -13.61 4.32 10.74
CA ASN A 46 -14.64 4.37 11.78
C ASN A 46 -14.11 3.93 13.17
N LYS A 47 -12.83 4.22 13.46
CA LYS A 47 -12.11 3.79 14.67
C LYS A 47 -12.06 2.26 14.87
N GLN A 48 -12.36 1.45 13.86
CA GLN A 48 -12.16 0.01 13.88
C GLN A 48 -10.67 -0.35 13.97
N LYS A 49 -10.38 -1.57 14.44
CA LYS A 49 -9.00 -2.08 14.54
C LYS A 49 -8.55 -2.57 13.16
N VAL A 50 -7.52 -1.96 12.60
CA VAL A 50 -6.86 -2.42 11.37
C VAL A 50 -5.55 -3.10 11.75
N PHE A 51 -5.47 -4.41 11.56
CA PHE A 51 -4.27 -5.21 11.83
C PHE A 51 -3.37 -5.22 10.60
N PHE A 52 -2.33 -4.38 10.60
CA PHE A 52 -1.46 -4.20 9.44
C PHE A 52 -0.77 -5.48 8.98
N ASP A 53 -0.36 -6.35 9.91
CA ASP A 53 0.32 -7.61 9.58
C ASP A 53 -0.53 -8.52 8.69
N PHE A 54 -1.84 -8.55 8.94
CA PHE A 54 -2.77 -9.28 8.08
C PHE A 54 -3.10 -8.47 6.83
N PHE A 55 -3.31 -7.17 6.98
CA PHE A 55 -3.68 -6.31 5.87
C PHE A 55 -2.64 -6.29 4.74
N TRP A 56 -1.34 -6.18 5.04
CA TRP A 56 -0.27 -6.16 4.03
C TRP A 56 -0.03 -7.48 3.33
N MET A 57 -0.21 -8.61 4.03
CA MET A 57 -0.10 -9.91 3.38
C MET A 57 -1.23 -10.18 2.38
N HIS A 58 -2.39 -9.54 2.57
CA HIS A 58 -3.59 -9.74 1.74
C HIS A 58 -3.90 -8.52 0.87
N LEU A 59 -2.94 -7.60 0.74
CA LEU A 59 -3.11 -6.44 -0.11
C LEU A 59 -2.95 -6.87 -1.57
N PHE A 60 -4.08 -6.96 -2.26
CA PHE A 60 -4.11 -7.25 -3.68
C PHE A 60 -3.43 -6.15 -4.48
N GLN A 61 -2.92 -6.48 -5.67
CA GLN A 61 -2.33 -5.51 -6.58
C GLN A 61 -3.11 -5.56 -7.90
N LYS A 62 -3.49 -4.40 -8.41
CA LYS A 62 -4.02 -4.25 -9.76
C LYS A 62 -3.06 -3.41 -10.59
N ARG A 63 -2.67 -3.96 -11.74
CA ARG A 63 -1.82 -3.33 -12.75
C ARG A 63 -2.31 -3.69 -14.15
N GLU A 64 -1.96 -2.86 -15.11
CA GLU A 64 -1.87 -3.24 -16.51
C GLU A 64 -0.41 -3.63 -16.80
N PRO A 65 -0.06 -4.93 -16.90
CA PRO A 65 1.33 -5.38 -16.98
C PRO A 65 2.15 -4.71 -18.10
N ASP A 66 1.53 -4.43 -19.25
CA ASP A 66 2.22 -3.78 -20.37
C ASP A 66 2.63 -2.32 -20.08
N LEU A 67 1.92 -1.65 -19.17
CA LEU A 67 2.22 -0.29 -18.71
C LEU A 67 3.11 -0.29 -17.46
N ALA A 68 2.83 -1.19 -16.52
CA ALA A 68 3.47 -1.20 -15.21
C ALA A 68 4.90 -1.78 -15.23
N VAL A 69 5.22 -2.63 -16.21
CA VAL A 69 6.56 -3.21 -16.35
C VAL A 69 7.44 -2.30 -17.23
N PRO A 70 8.58 -1.78 -16.72
CA PRO A 70 9.50 -0.99 -17.53
C PRO A 70 9.98 -1.77 -18.76
N GLU A 71 10.11 -1.09 -19.90
CA GLU A 71 10.44 -1.73 -21.19
C GLU A 71 11.72 -2.60 -21.11
N ALA A 72 12.78 -2.07 -20.48
CA ALA A 72 14.04 -2.78 -20.27
C ALA A 72 13.91 -4.06 -19.41
N GLN A 73 12.83 -4.20 -18.64
CA GLN A 73 12.56 -5.36 -17.80
C GLN A 73 11.66 -6.39 -18.47
N LYS A 74 10.88 -6.03 -19.50
CA LYS A 74 9.85 -6.92 -20.08
C LYS A 74 10.43 -8.24 -20.56
N SER A 75 11.55 -8.19 -21.29
CA SER A 75 12.21 -9.34 -21.90
C SER A 75 13.12 -10.14 -20.95
N VAL A 76 13.33 -9.66 -19.72
CA VAL A 76 14.22 -10.33 -18.76
C VAL A 76 13.60 -11.67 -18.36
N ILE A 77 14.33 -12.77 -18.57
CA ILE A 77 13.88 -14.11 -18.18
C ILE A 77 13.93 -14.26 -16.67
N ARG A 78 12.87 -14.84 -16.09
CA ARG A 78 12.77 -15.16 -14.67
C ARG A 78 12.44 -16.65 -14.49
N ASP A 79 13.02 -17.26 -13.47
CA ASP A 79 12.56 -18.54 -12.96
C ASP A 79 11.26 -18.33 -12.18
N THR A 80 10.19 -19.04 -12.56
CA THR A 80 8.87 -18.94 -11.94
C THR A 80 8.36 -20.33 -11.56
N PRO A 81 7.30 -20.44 -10.73
CA PRO A 81 6.67 -21.74 -10.43
C PRO A 81 6.17 -22.52 -11.66
N TRP A 82 6.05 -21.87 -12.82
CA TRP A 82 5.59 -22.48 -14.07
C TRP A 82 6.71 -22.60 -15.12
N GLY A 83 7.96 -22.54 -14.69
CA GLY A 83 9.14 -22.59 -15.56
C GLY A 83 9.68 -21.20 -15.92
N LYS A 84 10.66 -21.17 -16.83
CA LYS A 84 11.28 -19.94 -17.30
C LYS A 84 10.35 -19.21 -18.27
N MET A 85 10.12 -17.93 -18.02
CA MET A 85 9.35 -17.04 -18.90
C MET A 85 9.85 -15.61 -18.79
N THR A 86 9.43 -14.73 -19.70
CA THR A 86 9.75 -13.31 -19.60
C THR A 86 9.09 -12.71 -18.37
N TYR A 87 9.68 -11.63 -17.83
CA TYR A 87 9.10 -10.97 -16.66
C TYR A 87 7.72 -10.40 -16.97
N LEU A 88 7.48 -9.94 -18.20
CA LEU A 88 6.16 -9.51 -18.65
C LEU A 88 5.14 -10.66 -18.64
N ASP A 89 5.48 -11.82 -19.20
CA ASP A 89 4.59 -12.98 -19.22
C ASP A 89 4.27 -13.46 -17.80
N TYR A 90 5.28 -13.45 -16.92
CA TYR A 90 5.06 -13.76 -15.51
C TYR A 90 4.06 -12.78 -14.87
N LYS A 91 4.21 -11.48 -15.13
CA LYS A 91 3.28 -10.46 -14.61
C LYS A 91 1.86 -10.62 -15.16
N LYS A 92 1.71 -10.91 -16.45
CA LYS A 92 0.40 -11.21 -17.06
C LYS A 92 -0.25 -12.44 -16.44
N ARG A 93 0.54 -13.49 -16.19
CA ARG A 93 0.05 -14.77 -15.65
C ARG A 93 -0.47 -14.67 -14.21
N ILE A 94 0.10 -13.80 -13.38
CA ILE A 94 -0.32 -13.62 -11.98
C ILE A 94 -1.36 -12.50 -11.80
N GLU A 95 -1.74 -11.80 -12.87
CA GLU A 95 -2.63 -10.66 -12.79
C GLU A 95 -4.09 -11.11 -12.76
N PHE A 96 -4.81 -10.72 -11.72
CA PHE A 96 -6.24 -11.01 -11.59
C PHE A 96 -7.08 -10.09 -12.49
N GLY A 97 -8.10 -10.68 -13.09
CA GLY A 97 -9.10 -10.00 -13.91
C GLY A 97 -10.40 -9.78 -13.15
N LYS A 98 -11.46 -9.44 -13.90
CA LYS A 98 -12.76 -9.12 -13.31
C LYS A 98 -13.36 -10.29 -12.51
N VAL A 99 -13.24 -11.51 -13.03
CA VAL A 99 -13.85 -12.71 -12.41
C VAL A 99 -13.28 -12.95 -11.01
N GLU A 100 -11.96 -12.83 -10.84
CA GLU A 100 -11.31 -13.04 -9.56
C GLU A 100 -11.64 -11.90 -8.57
N TYR A 101 -11.66 -10.64 -9.03
CA TYR A 101 -12.02 -9.51 -8.17
C TYR A 101 -13.50 -9.50 -7.77
N ASP A 102 -14.41 -9.91 -8.67
CA ASP A 102 -15.83 -10.10 -8.34
C ASP A 102 -16.00 -11.17 -7.24
N TYR A 103 -15.22 -12.25 -7.32
CA TYR A 103 -15.22 -13.28 -6.28
C TYR A 103 -14.71 -12.73 -4.94
N ILE A 104 -13.60 -12.00 -4.93
CA ILE A 104 -13.04 -11.37 -3.73
C ILE A 104 -14.08 -10.44 -3.10
N ASP A 105 -14.69 -9.57 -3.90
CA ASP A 105 -15.68 -8.60 -3.43
C ASP A 105 -16.89 -9.29 -2.80
N LYS A 106 -17.45 -10.30 -3.46
CA LYS A 106 -18.55 -11.10 -2.92
C LYS A 106 -18.15 -11.80 -1.62
N TYR A 107 -17.02 -12.49 -1.61
CA TYR A 107 -16.56 -13.25 -0.44
C TYR A 107 -16.33 -12.36 0.78
N CYS A 108 -15.71 -11.19 0.58
CA CYS A 108 -15.47 -10.21 1.62
C CYS A 108 -16.77 -9.64 2.21
N LYS A 109 -17.78 -9.38 1.36
CA LYS A 109 -19.13 -8.98 1.81
C LYS A 109 -19.84 -10.05 2.63
N GLU A 110 -19.68 -11.33 2.28
CA GLU A 110 -20.24 -12.47 3.04
C GLU A 110 -19.56 -12.69 4.40
N LYS A 111 -18.27 -12.34 4.53
CA LYS A 111 -17.44 -12.53 5.75
C LYS A 111 -17.27 -11.25 6.58
N PRO A 112 -18.20 -10.30 6.45
CA PRO A 112 -18.02 -8.85 6.71
C PRO A 112 -16.58 -8.37 6.96
N ILE A 113 -15.70 -8.55 5.97
CA ILE A 113 -14.32 -8.05 6.00
C ILE A 113 -14.13 -7.09 4.83
N ASP A 114 -13.58 -5.91 5.08
CA ASP A 114 -13.22 -4.97 4.03
C ASP A 114 -12.01 -5.45 3.22
N TRP A 115 -11.98 -5.11 1.93
CA TRP A 115 -10.83 -5.36 1.05
C TRP A 115 -10.49 -4.13 0.22
N THR A 116 -9.26 -4.08 -0.28
CA THR A 116 -8.78 -3.05 -1.20
C THR A 116 -7.60 -3.60 -2.02
N ALA A 117 -7.08 -2.79 -2.95
CA ALA A 117 -5.90 -3.09 -3.74
C ALA A 117 -4.94 -1.90 -3.84
N SER A 118 -3.66 -2.22 -4.07
CA SER A 118 -2.68 -1.26 -4.59
C SER A 118 -2.84 -1.12 -6.10
N VAL A 119 -3.07 0.09 -6.56
CA VAL A 119 -3.17 0.41 -7.99
C VAL A 119 -1.84 0.95 -8.51
N TRP A 120 -1.39 0.43 -9.66
CA TRP A 120 -0.09 0.77 -10.23
C TRP A 120 -0.17 1.74 -11.42
N ASP A 121 -1.36 1.99 -11.93
CA ASP A 121 -1.62 2.79 -13.14
C ASP A 121 -3.09 3.25 -13.17
N VAL A 122 -3.39 4.22 -14.04
CA VAL A 122 -4.72 4.81 -14.18
C VAL A 122 -5.78 3.78 -14.62
N PRO A 123 -5.53 2.85 -15.56
CA PRO A 123 -6.47 1.77 -15.85
C PRO A 123 -6.83 0.94 -14.62
N SER A 124 -5.84 0.60 -13.79
CA SER A 124 -6.05 -0.16 -12.54
C SER A 124 -6.83 0.63 -11.49
N LEU A 125 -6.60 1.94 -11.39
CA LEU A 125 -7.43 2.84 -10.60
C LEU A 125 -8.89 2.78 -11.06
N LYS A 126 -9.14 3.00 -12.36
CA LYS A 126 -10.49 2.95 -12.94
C LYS A 126 -11.16 1.59 -12.73
N PHE A 127 -10.39 0.50 -12.82
CA PHE A 127 -10.89 -0.85 -12.54
C PHE A 127 -11.37 -0.99 -11.09
N ILE A 128 -10.55 -0.56 -10.12
CA ILE A 128 -10.88 -0.70 -8.69
C ILE A 128 -12.06 0.20 -8.28
N LEU A 129 -12.26 1.35 -8.94
CA LEU A 129 -13.40 2.24 -8.70
C LEU A 129 -14.76 1.63 -9.07
N ASN A 130 -14.81 0.47 -9.74
CA ASN A 130 -16.06 -0.27 -9.93
C ASN A 130 -16.52 -1.01 -8.65
N TYR A 131 -15.69 -1.04 -7.60
CA TYR A 131 -15.99 -1.68 -6.32
C TYR A 131 -16.07 -0.63 -5.20
N ASN A 132 -16.85 -0.93 -4.16
CA ASN A 132 -16.98 -0.06 -2.99
C ASN A 132 -15.88 -0.37 -1.96
N VAL A 133 -14.64 0.00 -2.30
CA VAL A 133 -13.49 -0.17 -1.41
C VAL A 133 -13.38 1.00 -0.41
N PRO A 134 -12.99 0.76 0.85
CA PRO A 134 -12.92 1.83 1.86
C PRO A 134 -11.78 2.84 1.62
N PHE A 135 -10.79 2.46 0.82
CA PHE A 135 -9.66 3.30 0.40
C PHE A 135 -8.96 2.67 -0.79
N ILE A 136 -8.03 3.40 -1.40
CA ILE A 136 -7.13 2.91 -2.45
C ILE A 136 -5.70 3.07 -1.97
N LYS A 137 -4.85 2.08 -2.25
CA LYS A 137 -3.42 2.14 -1.94
C LYS A 137 -2.61 2.58 -3.16
N ILE A 138 -1.72 3.56 -2.99
CA ILE A 138 -0.69 3.91 -3.98
C ILE A 138 0.67 3.37 -3.50
N PRO A 139 1.33 2.45 -4.23
CA PRO A 139 2.62 1.91 -3.86
C PRO A 139 3.71 2.98 -3.96
N SER A 140 4.81 2.84 -3.21
CA SER A 140 5.85 3.87 -3.17
C SER A 140 6.57 4.07 -4.50
N ALA A 141 6.70 3.02 -5.31
CA ALA A 141 7.21 3.09 -6.68
C ALA A 141 6.38 4.02 -7.60
N LYS A 142 5.20 4.47 -7.13
CA LYS A 142 4.29 5.35 -7.85
C LYS A 142 4.03 6.68 -7.13
N LEU A 143 4.85 7.02 -6.13
CA LEU A 143 4.72 8.29 -5.41
C LEU A 143 4.92 9.50 -6.33
N THR A 144 5.80 9.40 -7.33
CA THR A 144 6.10 10.47 -8.28
C THR A 144 5.25 10.39 -9.56
N ASP A 145 4.31 9.46 -9.64
CA ASP A 145 3.39 9.31 -10.78
C ASP A 145 2.27 10.35 -10.67
N VAL A 146 2.54 11.56 -11.19
CA VAL A 146 1.66 12.74 -11.05
C VAL A 146 0.28 12.50 -11.65
N GLU A 147 0.20 11.79 -12.78
CA GLU A 147 -1.07 11.47 -13.44
C GLU A 147 -1.92 10.55 -12.55
N LEU A 148 -1.33 9.44 -12.08
CA LEU A 148 -2.02 8.51 -11.20
C LEU A 148 -2.49 9.19 -9.91
N LEU A 149 -1.64 10.00 -9.27
CA LEU A 149 -2.01 10.71 -8.05
C LEU A 149 -3.16 11.69 -8.28
N THR A 150 -3.12 12.43 -9.39
CA THR A 150 -4.15 13.42 -9.73
C THR A 150 -5.49 12.73 -9.97
N GLU A 151 -5.52 11.64 -10.75
CA GLU A 151 -6.74 10.89 -10.99
C GLU A 151 -7.26 10.19 -9.73
N ALA A 152 -6.36 9.66 -8.89
CA ALA A 152 -6.74 9.05 -7.63
C ALA A 152 -7.38 10.07 -6.68
N ALA A 153 -6.85 11.29 -6.59
CA ALA A 153 -7.41 12.37 -5.77
C ALA A 153 -8.83 12.76 -6.22
N LYS A 154 -9.09 12.79 -7.53
CA LYS A 154 -10.40 13.13 -8.09
C LYS A 154 -11.48 12.08 -7.77
N SER A 155 -11.09 10.85 -7.47
CA SER A 155 -12.05 9.76 -7.19
C SER A 155 -12.90 9.99 -5.94
N GLY A 156 -12.43 10.82 -5.00
CA GLY A 156 -13.08 11.03 -3.69
C GLY A 156 -12.94 9.85 -2.72
N VAL A 157 -12.32 8.74 -3.14
CA VAL A 157 -12.04 7.59 -2.29
C VAL A 157 -10.80 7.90 -1.44
N PRO A 158 -10.80 7.61 -0.12
CA PRO A 158 -9.63 7.83 0.72
C PRO A 158 -8.37 7.16 0.16
N LEU A 159 -7.22 7.84 0.24
CA LEU A 159 -5.96 7.31 -0.27
C LEU A 159 -5.00 6.97 0.86
N VAL A 160 -4.42 5.78 0.78
CA VAL A 160 -3.23 5.41 1.53
C VAL A 160 -2.05 5.48 0.57
N VAL A 161 -1.00 6.21 0.93
CA VAL A 161 0.16 6.41 0.05
C VAL A 161 1.43 6.02 0.80
N SER A 162 2.24 5.14 0.20
CA SER A 162 3.55 4.78 0.76
C SER A 162 4.61 5.72 0.22
N THR A 163 5.56 6.10 1.08
CA THR A 163 6.66 7.01 0.76
C THR A 163 8.04 6.36 0.90
N GLY A 164 8.10 5.03 0.86
CA GLY A 164 9.37 4.30 0.99
C GLY A 164 10.26 4.50 -0.24
N MET A 165 11.58 4.61 -0.04
CA MET A 165 12.58 4.94 -1.09
C MET A 165 12.39 6.32 -1.74
N SER A 166 11.66 7.22 -1.09
CA SER A 166 11.43 8.59 -1.58
C SER A 166 12.07 9.62 -0.66
N THR A 167 12.41 10.78 -1.22
CA THR A 167 12.89 11.92 -0.43
C THR A 167 11.72 12.61 0.28
N MET A 168 12.04 13.47 1.26
CA MET A 168 11.02 14.27 1.95
C MET A 168 10.37 15.27 1.00
N GLU A 169 11.13 15.78 0.03
CA GLU A 169 10.66 16.68 -1.02
C GLU A 169 9.64 15.99 -1.92
N GLU A 170 9.95 14.78 -2.42
CA GLU A 170 9.03 13.98 -3.25
C GLU A 170 7.74 13.66 -2.49
N ALA A 171 7.85 13.31 -1.21
CA ALA A 171 6.68 13.06 -0.38
C ALA A 171 5.82 14.32 -0.18
N GLN A 172 6.44 15.49 -0.04
CA GLN A 172 5.73 16.75 0.12
C GLN A 172 5.06 17.20 -1.19
N GLU A 173 5.70 16.99 -2.32
CA GLU A 173 5.13 17.24 -3.64
C GLU A 173 3.89 16.36 -3.87
N ALA A 174 4.00 15.05 -3.60
CA ALA A 174 2.87 14.13 -3.68
C ALA A 174 1.71 14.58 -2.77
N ILE A 175 2.01 15.05 -1.54
CA ILE A 175 0.97 15.59 -0.65
C ILE A 175 0.25 16.79 -1.26
N THR A 176 1.02 17.69 -1.86
CA THR A 176 0.52 18.91 -2.47
C THR A 176 -0.42 18.60 -3.63
N LYS A 177 -0.07 17.63 -4.48
CA LYS A 177 -0.92 17.17 -5.59
C LYS A 177 -2.22 16.51 -5.14
N LEU A 178 -2.20 15.85 -3.99
CA LEU A 178 -3.35 15.15 -3.42
C LEU A 178 -4.26 16.05 -2.56
N ASN A 179 -4.01 17.38 -2.52
CA ASN A 179 -4.80 18.39 -1.80
C ASN A 179 -5.09 18.05 -0.32
N GLY A 180 -4.23 17.27 0.34
CA GLY A 180 -4.38 16.90 1.74
C GLY A 180 -5.31 15.72 2.06
N SER A 181 -5.90 15.04 1.07
CA SER A 181 -6.81 13.88 1.27
C SER A 181 -6.12 12.56 1.62
N ILE A 182 -5.01 12.59 2.38
CA ILE A 182 -4.08 11.47 2.52
C ILE A 182 -4.08 10.89 3.93
N VAL A 183 -4.17 9.57 4.00
CA VAL A 183 -3.68 8.81 5.15
C VAL A 183 -2.23 8.41 4.88
N LYS A 184 -1.29 9.13 5.51
CA LYS A 184 0.14 8.84 5.36
C LYS A 184 0.47 7.54 6.09
N THR A 185 1.00 6.56 5.38
CA THR A 185 1.61 5.38 6.00
C THR A 185 3.10 5.41 5.68
N ASN A 186 3.92 5.70 6.68
CA ASN A 186 5.36 5.50 6.58
C ASN A 186 5.59 3.99 6.42
N CYS A 187 5.97 3.57 5.21
CA CYS A 187 6.55 2.25 5.00
C CYS A 187 8.06 2.48 5.01
N GLU A 188 8.62 2.55 6.22
CA GLU A 188 10.05 2.53 6.46
C GLU A 188 10.43 1.06 6.67
N LEU A 189 11.21 0.47 5.76
CA LEU A 189 11.75 -0.89 5.88
C LEU A 189 13.13 -0.89 6.55
#